data_AF-A0A956M6N8-F1
#
_entry.id   AF-A0A956M6N8-F1
#
_cell.length_a   1.000
_cell.length_b   1.000
_cell.length_c   1.000
_cell.angle_alpha   90.00
_cell.angle_beta   90.00
_cell.angle_gamma   90.00
#
_symmetry.space_group_name_H-M   'P 1'
#
loop_
_entity.id
_entity.type
_entity.pdbx_description
1 polymer ?
#
loop_
_entity_poly.entity_id
_entity_poly.type
_entity_poly.pdbx_seq_one_letter_code
_entity_poly.pdbx_strand_id
1 'polypeptide(L)'
;MDKNQMIVYTKKQGQYLAFIHAFTKLNGKPPSEMDMQVYFRSTPAGVHQMVKQLAAKGLIRKFFNTPRSIKVMVPVDQLPELGEGISGKVDFPVGNWSQARYFKAYRFAAEAHHGQLFPGTDLPYLMHLSFVSIEILGCLGIEKQHNGDLALQCALLHDVLEDTGIPYSEIEKTFGQQVAQGVLALTKMASLPKSQAMQDSLMRIRQQPREVWLVKLADRIANLASPPQYWDQYKKARYRFEAVEIHQALYEASEYLSERLLQKIDDYQRYL
;
A
#
# COMPACT_ATOMS: atom_id res chain seq x y z
N MET A 1 17.46 -37.20 -27.19
CA MET A 1 16.15 -36.58 -27.43
C MET A 1 16.17 -36.05 -28.83
N ASP A 2 15.24 -36.54 -29.65
CA ASP A 2 15.17 -36.31 -31.08
C ASP A 2 14.96 -34.82 -31.39
N LYS A 3 15.80 -34.22 -32.24
CA LYS A 3 15.77 -32.77 -32.51
C LYS A 3 14.55 -32.32 -33.32
N ASN A 4 13.73 -33.26 -33.80
CA ASN A 4 12.59 -33.01 -34.68
C ASN A 4 11.21 -33.25 -34.05
N GLN A 5 11.13 -33.53 -32.74
CA GLN A 5 9.83 -33.72 -32.10
C GLN A 5 9.24 -32.36 -31.68
N MET A 6 8.12 -31.98 -32.30
CA MET A 6 7.36 -30.78 -31.94
C MET A 6 6.88 -30.87 -30.49
N ILE A 7 7.32 -29.96 -29.63
CA ILE A 7 6.90 -29.94 -28.22
C ILE A 7 5.47 -29.42 -28.13
N VAL A 8 4.59 -30.23 -27.53
CA VAL A 8 3.16 -29.89 -27.40
C VAL A 8 2.90 -29.17 -26.09
N TYR A 9 2.41 -27.92 -26.20
CA TYR A 9 1.90 -27.13 -25.08
C TYR A 9 0.67 -26.32 -25.50
N THR A 10 -0.11 -25.85 -24.53
CA THR A 10 -1.25 -24.96 -24.82
C THR A 10 -0.78 -23.55 -25.15
N LYS A 11 -1.61 -22.75 -25.84
CA LYS A 11 -1.32 -21.32 -26.11
C LYS A 11 -0.87 -20.56 -24.86
N LYS A 12 -1.54 -20.79 -23.72
CA LYS A 12 -1.21 -20.17 -22.43
C LYS A 12 0.13 -20.65 -21.88
N GLN A 13 0.42 -21.95 -21.96
CA GLN A 13 1.71 -22.52 -21.56
C GLN A 13 2.85 -21.94 -22.41
N GLY A 14 2.65 -21.83 -23.73
CA GLY A 14 3.61 -21.23 -24.65
C GLY A 14 3.96 -19.78 -24.29
N GLN A 15 2.97 -18.97 -23.92
CA GLN A 15 3.21 -17.59 -23.50
C GLN A 15 4.01 -17.50 -22.18
N TYR A 16 3.75 -18.38 -21.21
CA TYR A 16 4.57 -18.44 -19.99
C TYR A 16 6.02 -18.84 -20.30
N LEU A 17 6.23 -19.81 -21.19
CA LEU A 17 7.57 -20.23 -21.61
C LEU A 17 8.33 -19.09 -22.32
N ALA A 18 7.66 -18.40 -23.25
CA ALA A 18 8.19 -17.23 -23.95
C ALA A 18 8.55 -16.10 -22.97
N PHE A 19 7.68 -15.80 -22.00
CA PHE A 19 7.94 -14.79 -20.98
C PHE A 19 9.14 -15.13 -20.11
N ILE A 20 9.23 -16.38 -19.62
CA ILE A 20 10.37 -16.84 -18.80
C ILE A 20 11.67 -16.70 -19.59
N HIS A 21 11.68 -17.10 -20.87
CA HIS A 21 12.85 -16.98 -21.74
C HIS A 21 13.26 -15.51 -21.94
N ALA A 22 12.31 -14.67 -22.38
CA ALA A 22 12.57 -13.25 -22.65
C ALA A 22 13.02 -12.50 -21.39
N PHE A 23 12.32 -12.70 -20.26
CA PHE A 23 12.66 -12.08 -18.98
C PHE A 23 14.07 -12.48 -18.53
N THR A 24 14.43 -13.77 -18.65
CA THR A 24 15.77 -14.26 -18.28
C THR A 24 16.85 -13.63 -19.15
N LYS A 25 16.60 -13.52 -20.45
CA LYS A 25 17.54 -12.90 -21.41
C LYS A 25 17.77 -11.42 -21.10
N LEU A 26 16.70 -10.70 -20.73
CA LEU A 26 16.75 -9.26 -20.43
C LEU A 26 17.36 -8.96 -19.05
N ASN A 27 17.04 -9.76 -18.04
CA ASN A 27 17.38 -9.45 -16.64
C ASN A 27 18.57 -10.27 -16.09
N GLY A 28 19.12 -11.19 -16.88
CA GLY A 28 20.19 -12.11 -16.45
C GLY A 28 19.76 -13.13 -15.40
N LYS A 29 18.49 -13.14 -14.99
CA LYS A 29 17.90 -14.09 -14.03
C LYS A 29 16.44 -14.40 -14.38
N PRO A 30 15.96 -15.63 -14.12
CA PRO A 30 14.56 -16.01 -14.34
C PRO A 30 13.55 -15.13 -13.57
N PRO A 31 12.29 -15.03 -13.99
CA PRO A 31 11.27 -14.30 -13.23
C PRO A 31 10.87 -15.04 -11.93
N SER A 32 10.36 -14.29 -10.94
CA SER A 32 9.52 -14.86 -9.88
C SER A 32 8.14 -15.22 -10.38
N GLU A 33 7.42 -16.00 -9.57
CA GLU A 33 5.98 -16.12 -9.69
C GLU A 33 5.28 -14.74 -9.55
N MET A 34 5.80 -13.78 -8.79
CA MET A 34 5.24 -12.40 -8.74
C MET A 34 5.44 -11.64 -10.06
N ASP A 35 6.63 -11.73 -10.68
CA ASP A 35 6.88 -11.12 -11.99
C ASP A 35 5.91 -11.67 -13.05
N MET A 36 5.63 -12.98 -13.01
CA MET A 36 4.63 -13.63 -13.87
C MET A 36 3.20 -13.19 -13.53
N GLN A 37 2.86 -13.02 -12.24
CA GLN A 37 1.53 -12.52 -11.84
C GLN A 37 1.27 -11.14 -12.43
N VAL A 38 2.25 -10.23 -12.33
CA VAL A 38 2.17 -8.87 -12.87
C VAL A 38 2.00 -8.90 -14.39
N TYR A 39 2.85 -9.64 -15.10
CA TYR A 39 2.79 -9.68 -16.57
C TYR A 39 1.49 -10.30 -17.10
N PHE A 40 1.10 -11.45 -16.54
CA PHE A 40 -0.08 -12.21 -17.01
C PHE A 40 -1.40 -11.80 -16.34
N ARG A 41 -1.37 -10.81 -15.43
CA ARG A 41 -2.52 -10.41 -14.60
C ARG A 41 -3.23 -11.64 -14.01
N SER A 42 -2.44 -12.58 -13.47
CA SER A 42 -2.92 -13.87 -12.99
C SER A 42 -2.76 -14.00 -11.48
N THR A 43 -3.60 -14.79 -10.82
CA THR A 43 -3.54 -14.98 -9.37
C THR A 43 -2.27 -15.72 -8.93
N PRO A 44 -1.81 -15.56 -7.68
CA PRO A 44 -0.71 -16.36 -7.14
C PRO A 44 -0.94 -17.86 -7.33
N ALA A 45 -2.15 -18.34 -7.04
CA ALA A 45 -2.49 -19.75 -7.22
C ALA A 45 -2.47 -20.16 -8.70
N GLY A 46 -2.97 -19.31 -9.60
CA GLY A 46 -2.98 -19.57 -11.04
C GLY A 46 -1.58 -19.67 -11.64
N VAL A 47 -0.69 -18.74 -11.26
CA VAL A 47 0.73 -18.81 -11.65
C VAL A 47 1.40 -20.04 -11.06
N HIS A 48 1.20 -20.30 -9.76
CA HIS A 48 1.79 -21.45 -9.09
C HIS A 48 1.38 -22.77 -9.76
N GLN A 49 0.10 -22.93 -10.08
CA GLN A 49 -0.41 -24.10 -10.79
C GLN A 49 0.13 -24.18 -12.22
N MET A 50 0.22 -23.06 -12.94
CA MET A 50 0.82 -23.04 -14.28
C MET A 50 2.27 -23.51 -14.24
N VAL A 51 3.07 -22.99 -13.30
CA VAL A 51 4.48 -23.37 -13.13
C VAL A 51 4.60 -24.85 -12.75
N LYS A 52 3.73 -25.36 -11.87
CA LYS A 52 3.66 -26.81 -11.56
C LYS A 52 3.35 -27.64 -12.80
N GLN A 53 2.38 -27.24 -13.61
CA GLN A 53 2.02 -27.96 -14.84
C GLN A 53 3.15 -27.95 -15.88
N LEU A 54 3.82 -26.81 -16.07
CA LEU A 54 4.97 -26.71 -16.98
C LEU A 54 6.11 -27.63 -16.52
N ALA A 55 6.38 -27.69 -15.21
CA ALA A 55 7.40 -28.57 -14.65
C ALA A 55 7.03 -30.06 -14.79
N ALA A 56 5.77 -30.41 -14.50
CA ALA A 56 5.27 -31.78 -14.65
C ALA A 56 5.32 -32.27 -16.10
N LYS A 57 5.14 -31.37 -17.07
CA LYS A 57 5.30 -31.66 -18.51
C LYS A 57 6.74 -31.64 -19.00
N GLY A 58 7.73 -31.36 -18.14
CA GLY A 58 9.13 -31.24 -18.51
C GLY A 58 9.46 -30.02 -19.40
N LEU A 59 8.54 -29.06 -19.53
CA LEU A 59 8.71 -27.85 -20.35
C LEU A 59 9.61 -26.82 -19.66
N ILE A 60 9.67 -26.89 -18.33
CA ILE A 60 10.63 -26.15 -17.50
C ILE A 60 11.30 -27.09 -16.50
N ARG A 61 12.46 -26.69 -16.01
CA ARG A 61 13.15 -27.31 -14.87
C ARG A 61 13.31 -26.28 -13.75
N LYS A 62 13.02 -26.68 -12.51
CA LYS A 62 13.32 -25.91 -11.28
C LYS A 62 14.48 -26.60 -10.56
N PHE A 63 15.44 -25.83 -10.05
CA PHE A 63 16.47 -26.35 -9.14
C PHE A 63 16.05 -26.09 -7.70
N PHE A 64 16.04 -27.13 -6.88
CA PHE A 64 15.67 -27.06 -5.46
C PHE A 64 16.60 -26.10 -4.69
N ASN A 65 16.06 -25.44 -3.67
CA ASN A 65 16.76 -24.50 -2.78
C ASN A 65 17.52 -23.34 -3.45
N THR A 66 17.28 -23.08 -4.73
CA THR A 66 17.85 -21.93 -5.43
C THR A 66 16.71 -20.98 -5.81
N PRO A 67 16.61 -19.77 -5.24
CA PRO A 67 15.66 -18.79 -5.71
C PRO A 67 15.97 -18.46 -7.17
N ARG A 68 14.95 -18.11 -7.96
CA ARG A 68 15.14 -17.69 -9.36
C ARG A 68 15.84 -18.76 -10.23
N SER A 69 15.42 -20.02 -10.10
CA SER A 69 16.08 -21.18 -10.72
C SER A 69 15.34 -21.83 -11.89
N ILE A 70 14.30 -21.18 -12.42
CA ILE A 70 13.51 -21.75 -13.52
C ILE A 70 14.31 -21.69 -14.81
N LYS A 71 14.46 -22.83 -15.49
CA LYS A 71 15.04 -22.93 -16.83
C LYS A 71 14.01 -23.47 -17.81
N VAL A 72 13.82 -22.79 -18.94
CA VAL A 72 12.98 -23.28 -20.05
C VAL A 72 13.73 -24.41 -20.76
N MET A 73 13.03 -25.52 -20.98
CA MET A 73 13.57 -26.71 -21.65
C MET A 73 13.13 -26.81 -23.11
N VAL A 74 12.23 -25.93 -23.54
CA VAL A 74 11.76 -25.83 -24.92
C VAL A 74 12.78 -25.07 -25.77
N PRO A 75 13.17 -25.58 -26.96
CA PRO A 75 14.03 -24.87 -27.90
C PRO A 75 13.44 -23.49 -28.30
N VAL A 76 14.31 -22.50 -28.46
CA VAL A 76 13.88 -21.09 -28.69
C VAL A 76 13.12 -20.93 -29.99
N ASP A 77 13.50 -21.67 -31.03
CA ASP A 77 12.85 -21.75 -32.34
C ASP A 77 11.44 -22.35 -32.28
N GLN A 78 11.13 -23.10 -31.22
CA GLN A 78 9.80 -23.62 -30.98
C GLN A 78 8.95 -22.70 -30.11
N LEU A 79 9.52 -21.70 -29.42
CA LEU A 79 8.74 -20.79 -28.58
C LEU A 79 7.86 -19.86 -29.44
N PRO A 80 6.62 -19.55 -28.99
CA PRO A 80 5.82 -18.55 -29.68
C PRO A 80 6.41 -17.15 -29.47
N GLU A 81 6.05 -16.22 -30.34
CA GLU A 81 6.23 -14.80 -30.03
C GLU A 81 5.49 -14.46 -28.73
N LEU A 82 6.14 -13.66 -27.89
CA LEU A 82 5.53 -13.16 -26.68
C LEU A 82 4.46 -12.13 -27.07
N GLY A 83 3.19 -12.52 -26.96
CA GLY A 83 2.08 -11.61 -27.23
C GLY A 83 1.90 -10.63 -26.08
N GLU A 84 1.14 -9.55 -26.34
CA GLU A 84 0.56 -8.74 -25.27
C GLU A 84 -0.19 -9.69 -24.32
N GLY A 85 0.26 -9.75 -23.06
CA GLY A 85 -0.06 -10.84 -22.12
C GLY A 85 -1.51 -11.29 -22.24
N ILE A 86 -1.73 -12.58 -22.56
CA ILE A 86 -3.06 -13.14 -22.90
C ILE A 86 -4.13 -12.52 -22.00
N SER A 87 -4.94 -11.66 -22.61
CA SER A 87 -6.10 -11.00 -22.03
C SER A 87 -7.21 -12.03 -21.78
N GLY A 88 -7.01 -12.92 -20.82
CA GLY A 88 -8.12 -13.52 -20.11
C GLY A 88 -8.67 -12.43 -19.20
N LYS A 89 -9.86 -11.91 -19.50
CA LYS A 89 -10.62 -11.10 -18.56
C LYS A 89 -10.77 -11.90 -17.26
N VAL A 90 -9.91 -11.59 -16.30
CA VAL A 90 -10.13 -11.97 -14.92
C VAL A 90 -10.03 -10.67 -14.15
N ASP A 91 -11.19 -10.05 -13.94
CA ASP A 91 -11.36 -8.98 -12.96
C ASP A 91 -11.14 -9.60 -11.58
N PHE A 92 -9.87 -9.74 -11.18
CA PHE A 92 -9.54 -9.79 -9.78
C PHE A 92 -9.20 -8.36 -9.36
N PRO A 93 -9.88 -7.80 -8.34
CA PRO A 93 -9.40 -6.60 -7.69
C PRO A 93 -8.12 -7.00 -6.94
N VAL A 94 -7.00 -7.02 -7.66
CA VAL A 94 -5.70 -6.82 -7.01
C VAL A 94 -5.89 -5.52 -6.26
N GLY A 95 -5.74 -5.53 -4.93
CA GLY A 95 -5.65 -4.28 -4.19
C GLY A 95 -4.71 -3.37 -4.98
N ASN A 96 -5.12 -2.15 -5.25
CA ASN A 96 -4.35 -1.09 -5.91
C ASN A 96 -3.08 -0.68 -5.12
N TRP A 97 -2.51 -1.62 -4.35
CA TRP A 97 -1.39 -1.47 -3.45
C TRP A 97 -0.56 -2.75 -3.35
N SER A 98 0.71 -2.59 -3.02
CA SER A 98 1.71 -3.65 -2.93
C SER A 98 2.15 -3.89 -1.48
N GLN A 99 2.13 -5.15 -1.04
CA GLN A 99 2.68 -5.51 0.27
C GLN A 99 4.16 -5.15 0.40
N ALA A 100 4.92 -5.22 -0.70
CA ALA A 100 6.34 -4.85 -0.69
C ALA A 100 6.53 -3.35 -0.42
N ARG A 101 5.68 -2.49 -1.00
CA ARG A 101 5.69 -1.04 -0.74
C ARG A 101 5.22 -0.71 0.66
N TYR A 102 4.17 -1.39 1.14
CA TYR A 102 3.71 -1.31 2.52
C TYR A 102 4.83 -1.68 3.51
N PHE A 103 5.47 -2.84 3.36
CA PHE A 103 6.55 -3.27 4.25
C PHE A 103 7.76 -2.33 4.23
N LYS A 104 8.08 -1.75 3.07
CA LYS A 104 9.15 -0.75 2.96
C LYS A 104 8.81 0.50 3.78
N ALA A 105 7.60 1.04 3.64
CA ALA A 105 7.17 2.21 4.41
C ALA A 105 7.05 1.89 5.90
N TYR A 106 6.52 0.72 6.26
CA TYR A 106 6.36 0.29 7.65
C TYR A 106 7.71 0.17 8.35
N ARG A 107 8.71 -0.46 7.71
CA ARG A 107 10.06 -0.56 8.26
C ARG A 107 10.67 0.82 8.48
N PHE A 108 10.58 1.69 7.49
CA PHE A 108 11.10 3.05 7.58
C PHE A 108 10.47 3.83 8.75
N ALA A 109 9.14 3.76 8.88
CA ALA A 109 8.43 4.40 9.98
C ALA A 109 8.80 3.80 11.34
N ALA A 110 8.94 2.48 11.44
CA ALA A 110 9.34 1.80 12.67
C ALA A 110 10.77 2.19 13.11
N GLU A 111 11.69 2.39 12.16
CA GLU A 111 13.03 2.89 12.43
C GLU A 111 13.00 4.38 12.84
N ALA A 112 12.22 5.20 12.15
CA ALA A 112 12.11 6.64 12.42
C ALA A 112 11.48 6.94 13.79
N HIS A 113 10.42 6.22 14.17
CA HIS A 113 9.72 6.36 15.45
C HIS A 113 10.28 5.45 16.56
N HIS A 114 11.51 4.93 16.40
CA HIS A 114 12.10 4.03 17.39
C HIS A 114 12.21 4.71 18.77
N GLY A 115 11.62 4.08 19.79
CA GLY A 115 11.58 4.62 21.16
C GLY A 115 10.45 5.61 21.42
N GLN A 116 9.68 6.03 20.42
CA GLN A 116 8.48 6.85 20.62
C GLN A 116 7.35 6.01 21.22
N LEU A 117 6.69 6.54 22.24
CA LEU A 117 5.55 5.91 22.92
C LEU A 117 4.24 6.55 22.51
N PHE A 118 3.17 5.76 22.52
CA PHE A 118 1.82 6.25 22.31
C PHE A 118 1.38 7.09 23.53
N PRO A 119 0.90 8.33 23.33
CA PRO A 119 0.69 9.28 24.44
C PRO A 119 -0.12 8.71 25.61
N GLY A 120 0.48 8.78 26.81
CA GLY A 120 -0.16 8.31 28.04
C GLY A 120 -0.11 6.79 28.25
N THR A 121 0.72 6.07 27.51
CA THR A 121 0.91 4.60 27.64
C THR A 121 2.39 4.22 27.46
N ASP A 122 2.75 2.99 27.85
CA ASP A 122 4.07 2.40 27.59
C ASP A 122 4.12 1.64 26.24
N LEU A 123 3.10 1.82 25.39
CA LEU A 123 2.98 1.10 24.12
C LEU A 123 3.75 1.83 23.01
N PRO A 124 4.39 1.11 22.06
CA PRO A 124 5.10 1.74 20.96
C PRO A 124 4.18 2.56 20.05
N TYR A 125 4.67 3.71 19.56
CA TYR A 125 3.94 4.58 18.62
C TYR A 125 3.49 3.85 17.34
N LEU A 126 4.21 2.80 16.95
CA LEU A 126 3.88 1.95 15.80
C LEU A 126 2.45 1.36 15.86
N MET A 127 1.84 1.28 17.05
CA MET A 127 0.43 0.95 17.22
C MET A 127 -0.50 1.97 16.56
N HIS A 128 -0.25 3.28 16.72
CA HIS A 128 -0.98 4.35 16.04
C HIS A 128 -0.98 4.14 14.53
N LEU A 129 0.22 3.98 13.95
CA LEU A 129 0.40 3.78 12.52
C LEU A 129 -0.34 2.54 12.01
N SER A 130 -0.44 1.51 12.84
CA SER A 130 -1.20 0.29 12.55
C SER A 130 -2.72 0.56 12.55
N PHE A 131 -3.23 1.36 13.48
CA PHE A 131 -4.63 1.77 13.53
C PHE A 131 -5.03 2.67 12.35
N VAL A 132 -4.18 3.60 11.94
CA VAL A 132 -4.44 4.41 10.74
C VAL A 132 -4.43 3.54 9.49
N SER A 133 -3.45 2.63 9.37
CA SER A 133 -3.33 1.73 8.22
C SER A 133 -4.54 0.80 8.06
N ILE A 134 -5.11 0.28 9.16
CA ILE A 134 -6.24 -0.65 9.07
C ILE A 134 -7.54 0.06 8.63
N GLU A 135 -7.75 1.32 9.01
CA GLU A 135 -8.89 2.11 8.52
C GLU A 135 -8.76 2.38 7.00
N ILE A 136 -7.54 2.66 6.51
CA ILE A 136 -7.27 2.77 5.07
C ILE A 136 -7.51 1.44 4.35
N LEU A 137 -7.03 0.33 4.90
CA LEU A 137 -7.27 -1.00 4.31
C LEU A 137 -8.77 -1.34 4.25
N GLY A 138 -9.54 -0.96 5.27
CA GLY A 138 -11.00 -1.09 5.29
C GLY A 138 -11.65 -0.31 4.14
N CYS A 139 -11.27 0.95 3.97
CA CYS A 139 -11.72 1.80 2.86
C CYS A 139 -11.37 1.19 1.51
N LEU A 140 -10.10 0.82 1.27
CA LEU A 140 -9.66 0.16 0.04
C LEU A 140 -10.32 -1.22 -0.18
N GLY A 141 -10.88 -1.81 0.87
CA GLY A 141 -11.71 -3.01 0.83
C GLY A 141 -13.00 -2.82 0.03
N ILE A 142 -13.55 -1.61 0.06
CA ILE A 142 -14.84 -1.24 -0.53
C ILE A 142 -14.65 -0.32 -1.74
N GLU A 143 -13.84 0.73 -1.59
CA GLU A 143 -13.60 1.78 -2.56
C GLU A 143 -12.33 1.48 -3.38
N LYS A 144 -12.47 0.68 -4.45
CA LYS A 144 -11.35 0.16 -5.26
C LYS A 144 -10.69 1.18 -6.19
N GLN A 145 -11.32 2.34 -6.39
CA GLN A 145 -10.87 3.38 -7.33
C GLN A 145 -9.64 4.17 -6.86
N HIS A 146 -9.34 4.15 -5.56
CA HIS A 146 -8.24 4.93 -4.99
C HIS A 146 -6.87 4.38 -5.40
N ASN A 147 -5.81 5.14 -5.15
CA ASN A 147 -4.43 4.66 -5.23
C ASN A 147 -3.98 4.18 -3.84
N GLY A 148 -4.13 2.88 -3.57
CA GLY A 148 -3.84 2.34 -2.24
C GLY A 148 -2.36 2.35 -1.87
N ASP A 149 -1.45 2.28 -2.86
CA ASP A 149 -0.01 2.45 -2.58
C ASP A 149 0.25 3.83 -1.97
N LEU A 150 -0.28 4.89 -2.60
CA LEU A 150 -0.13 6.25 -2.09
C LEU A 150 -0.78 6.40 -0.72
N ALA A 151 -2.03 5.93 -0.55
CA ALA A 151 -2.77 6.05 0.70
C ALA A 151 -2.05 5.34 1.86
N LEU A 152 -1.61 4.10 1.67
CA LEU A 152 -0.95 3.32 2.73
C LEU A 152 0.45 3.83 3.04
N GLN A 153 1.22 4.26 2.03
CA GLN A 153 2.54 4.84 2.28
C GLN A 153 2.41 6.17 3.03
N CYS A 154 1.48 7.04 2.65
CA CYS A 154 1.20 8.27 3.40
C CYS A 154 0.69 7.97 4.82
N ALA A 155 -0.20 6.98 5.00
CA ALA A 155 -0.69 6.58 6.32
C ALA A 155 0.42 6.13 7.26
N LEU A 156 1.40 5.38 6.77
CA LEU A 156 2.53 4.91 7.57
C LEU A 156 3.54 6.01 7.87
N LEU A 157 3.61 7.05 7.04
CA LEU A 157 4.63 8.10 7.11
C LEU A 157 4.10 9.45 7.61
N HIS A 158 2.79 9.58 7.89
CA HIS A 158 2.14 10.89 8.09
C HIS A 158 2.75 11.74 9.21
N ASP A 159 3.25 11.12 10.27
CA ASP A 159 3.86 11.82 11.41
C ASP A 159 5.39 11.85 11.36
N VAL A 160 6.02 11.23 10.35
CA VAL A 160 7.48 11.12 10.28
C VAL A 160 8.13 12.50 10.26
N LEU A 161 7.62 13.44 9.46
CA LEU A 161 8.20 14.79 9.40
C LEU A 161 7.89 15.64 10.65
N GLU A 162 6.82 15.31 11.39
CA GLU A 162 6.39 16.06 12.58
C GLU A 162 7.18 15.60 13.81
N ASP A 163 7.35 14.28 13.96
CA ASP A 163 7.80 13.66 15.20
C ASP A 163 9.22 13.09 15.12
N THR A 164 9.74 12.88 13.90
CA THR A 164 11.06 12.28 13.69
C THR A 164 11.93 13.30 12.99
N GLY A 165 13.20 13.44 13.37
CA GLY A 165 14.12 14.41 12.75
C GLY A 165 14.46 14.13 11.27
N ILE A 166 13.70 13.24 10.62
CA ILE A 166 13.86 12.86 9.22
C ILE A 166 13.37 14.00 8.31
N PRO A 167 14.21 14.51 7.40
CA PRO A 167 13.82 15.60 6.52
C PRO A 167 12.96 15.12 5.33
N TYR A 168 12.17 16.04 4.78
CA TYR A 168 11.38 15.84 3.56
C TYR A 168 12.18 15.19 2.41
N SER A 169 13.42 15.64 2.20
CA SER A 169 14.29 15.15 1.14
C SER A 169 14.58 13.65 1.23
N GLU A 170 14.60 13.08 2.44
CA GLU A 170 14.83 11.65 2.63
C GLU A 170 13.59 10.83 2.26
N ILE A 171 12.39 11.34 2.59
CA ILE A 171 11.12 10.73 2.17
C ILE A 171 10.98 10.78 0.65
N GLU A 172 11.26 11.93 0.04
CA GLU A 172 11.19 12.11 -1.42
C GLU A 172 12.14 11.16 -2.15
N LYS A 173 13.40 11.07 -1.71
CA LYS A 173 14.38 10.15 -2.27
C LYS A 173 13.96 8.68 -2.14
N THR A 174 13.33 8.32 -1.02
CA THR A 174 13.03 6.91 -0.70
C THR A 174 11.71 6.44 -1.32
N PHE A 175 10.68 7.29 -1.34
CA PHE A 175 9.31 6.94 -1.69
C PHE A 175 8.76 7.69 -2.91
N GLY A 176 9.49 8.69 -3.39
CA GLY A 176 9.10 9.53 -4.51
C GLY A 176 8.34 10.79 -4.07
N GLN A 177 8.30 11.75 -4.99
CA GLN A 177 7.74 13.09 -4.76
C GLN A 177 6.27 13.06 -4.32
N GLN A 178 5.44 12.22 -4.93
CA GLN A 178 4.01 12.18 -4.63
C GLN A 178 3.72 11.78 -3.16
N VAL A 179 4.45 10.78 -2.64
CA VAL A 179 4.34 10.38 -1.23
C VAL A 179 4.87 11.49 -0.33
N ALA A 180 6.03 12.06 -0.65
CA ALA A 180 6.62 13.13 0.16
C ALA A 180 5.72 14.37 0.25
N GLN A 181 5.11 14.80 -0.86
CA GLN A 181 4.14 15.90 -0.87
C GLN A 181 2.89 15.58 -0.05
N GLY A 182 2.38 14.35 -0.12
CA GLY A 182 1.27 13.90 0.72
C GLY A 182 1.60 13.93 2.21
N VAL A 183 2.76 13.40 2.60
CA VAL A 183 3.24 13.46 4.00
C VAL A 183 3.41 14.91 4.45
N LEU A 184 4.04 15.76 3.63
CA LEU A 184 4.21 17.18 3.94
C LEU A 184 2.86 17.89 4.15
N ALA A 185 1.84 17.58 3.35
CA ALA A 185 0.49 18.12 3.51
C ALA A 185 -0.16 17.71 4.85
N LEU A 186 0.10 16.47 5.31
CA LEU A 186 -0.40 15.93 6.57
C LEU A 186 0.31 16.47 7.81
N THR A 187 1.56 16.90 7.66
CA THR A 187 2.37 17.50 8.73
C THR A 187 1.92 18.92 9.07
N LYS A 188 1.80 19.22 10.36
CA LYS A 188 1.51 20.58 10.85
C LYS A 188 2.75 21.45 10.81
N MET A 189 2.62 22.68 10.32
CA MET A 189 3.72 23.63 10.35
C MET A 189 3.93 24.17 11.76
N ALA A 190 5.07 23.83 12.37
CA ALA A 190 5.44 24.32 13.71
C ALA A 190 5.58 25.85 13.80
N SER A 191 5.77 26.54 12.66
CA SER A 191 5.83 28.00 12.58
C SER A 191 4.49 28.70 12.73
N LEU A 192 3.37 27.98 12.59
CA LEU A 192 2.03 28.56 12.68
C LEU A 192 1.46 28.46 14.11
N PRO A 193 0.64 29.43 14.54
CA PRO A 193 -0.14 29.31 15.77
C PRO A 193 -1.01 28.05 15.74
N LYS A 194 -1.18 27.38 16.89
CA LYS A 194 -2.01 26.15 16.99
C LYS A 194 -3.43 26.33 16.45
N SER A 195 -4.02 27.52 16.63
CA SER A 195 -5.36 27.85 16.12
C SER A 195 -5.45 27.88 14.59
N GLN A 196 -4.33 28.07 13.88
CA GLN A 196 -4.28 28.17 12.43
C GLN A 196 -3.70 26.90 11.78
N ALA A 197 -2.86 26.16 12.50
CA ALA A 197 -2.15 24.99 11.98
C ALA A 197 -3.07 23.92 11.37
N MET A 198 -4.25 23.69 11.97
CA MET A 198 -5.21 22.72 11.43
C MET A 198 -5.82 23.19 10.10
N GLN A 199 -6.27 24.43 10.03
CA GLN A 199 -6.91 24.98 8.83
C GLN A 199 -5.90 25.06 7.67
N ASP A 200 -4.65 25.45 7.95
CA ASP A 200 -3.56 25.38 6.97
C ASP A 200 -3.32 23.97 6.44
N SER A 201 -3.22 22.97 7.33
CA SER A 201 -3.05 21.58 6.93
C SER A 201 -4.22 21.09 6.06
N LEU A 202 -5.47 21.41 6.43
CA LEU A 202 -6.65 21.06 5.63
C LEU A 202 -6.62 21.69 4.24
N MET A 203 -6.21 22.96 4.12
CA MET A 203 -6.06 23.61 2.80
C MET A 203 -5.01 22.92 1.94
N ARG A 204 -3.84 22.57 2.51
CA ARG A 204 -2.78 21.85 1.79
C ARG A 204 -3.20 20.43 1.41
N ILE A 205 -3.88 19.70 2.30
CA ILE A 205 -4.43 18.37 2.01
C ILE A 205 -5.41 18.47 0.85
N ARG A 206 -6.28 19.49 0.79
CA ARG A 206 -7.23 19.66 -0.31
C ARG A 206 -6.60 19.91 -1.68
N GLN A 207 -5.32 20.22 -1.74
CA GLN A 207 -4.55 20.35 -2.99
C GLN A 207 -3.88 19.03 -3.41
N GLN A 208 -3.93 18.00 -2.57
CA GLN A 208 -3.37 16.68 -2.82
C GLN A 208 -4.40 15.70 -3.39
N PRO A 209 -3.95 14.56 -3.96
CA PRO A 209 -4.85 13.47 -4.33
C PRO A 209 -5.73 13.02 -3.17
N ARG A 210 -6.94 12.49 -3.47
CA ARG A 210 -7.94 12.11 -2.47
C ARG A 210 -7.39 11.15 -1.42
N GLU A 211 -6.43 10.31 -1.78
CA GLU A 211 -5.74 9.38 -0.90
C GLU A 211 -5.14 10.06 0.33
N VAL A 212 -4.61 11.28 0.18
CA VAL A 212 -4.05 12.04 1.32
C VAL A 212 -5.16 12.52 2.25
N TRP A 213 -6.35 12.80 1.72
CA TRP A 213 -7.52 13.18 2.51
C TRP A 213 -8.02 11.96 3.31
N LEU A 214 -8.03 10.77 2.69
CA LEU A 214 -8.35 9.51 3.36
C LEU A 214 -7.47 9.30 4.59
N VAL A 215 -6.16 9.56 4.45
CA VAL A 215 -5.22 9.45 5.57
C VAL A 215 -5.59 10.39 6.70
N LYS A 216 -6.01 11.64 6.41
CA LYS A 216 -6.38 12.56 7.48
C LYS A 216 -7.66 12.15 8.21
N LEU A 217 -8.63 11.60 7.48
CA LEU A 217 -9.85 11.03 8.07
C LEU A 217 -9.50 9.81 8.95
N ALA A 218 -8.69 8.88 8.43
CA ALA A 218 -8.25 7.68 9.15
C ALA A 218 -7.43 8.00 10.40
N ASP A 219 -6.51 8.97 10.32
CA ASP A 219 -5.77 9.52 11.46
C ASP A 219 -6.74 10.01 12.55
N ARG A 220 -7.73 10.81 12.16
CA ARG A 220 -8.72 11.30 13.13
C ARG A 220 -9.58 10.19 13.71
N ILE A 221 -9.97 9.18 12.93
CA ILE A 221 -10.71 7.99 13.40
C ILE A 221 -9.90 7.23 14.45
N ALA A 222 -8.62 6.97 14.19
CA ALA A 222 -7.72 6.28 15.12
C ALA A 222 -7.54 7.06 16.43
N ASN A 223 -7.51 8.39 16.32
CA ASN A 223 -7.34 9.31 17.42
C ASN A 223 -8.60 9.56 18.27
N LEU A 224 -9.82 9.29 17.75
CA LEU A 224 -11.07 9.32 18.51
C LEU A 224 -11.27 8.01 19.31
N ALA A 225 -10.30 7.71 20.16
CA ALA A 225 -10.34 6.63 21.14
C ALA A 225 -10.74 7.16 22.53
N SER A 226 -10.52 6.39 23.59
CA SER A 226 -10.65 6.90 24.95
C SER A 226 -9.66 8.05 25.19
N PRO A 227 -10.12 9.25 25.61
CA PRO A 227 -9.21 10.35 25.88
C PRO A 227 -8.30 10.02 27.07
N PRO A 228 -7.08 10.58 27.10
CA PRO A 228 -6.22 10.47 28.28
C PRO A 228 -6.92 11.01 29.55
N GLN A 229 -6.71 10.32 30.67
CA GLN A 229 -7.39 10.63 31.94
C GLN A 229 -7.14 12.06 32.45
N TYR A 230 -6.00 12.65 32.08
CA TYR A 230 -5.62 14.00 32.48
C TYR A 230 -6.28 15.13 31.64
N TRP A 231 -7.11 14.80 30.65
CA TRP A 231 -7.83 15.82 29.86
C TRP A 231 -9.04 16.36 30.62
N ASP A 232 -9.13 17.69 30.68
CA ASP A 232 -10.34 18.38 31.14
C ASP A 232 -11.48 18.30 30.11
N GLN A 233 -12.67 18.71 30.53
CA GLN A 233 -13.86 18.67 29.67
C GLN A 233 -13.75 19.61 28.46
N TYR A 234 -13.08 20.75 28.63
CA TYR A 234 -12.87 21.71 27.55
C TYR A 234 -12.02 21.11 26.43
N LYS A 235 -10.91 20.44 26.77
CA LYS A 235 -10.01 19.80 25.80
C LYS A 235 -10.69 18.65 25.08
N LYS A 236 -11.47 17.82 25.79
CA LYS A 236 -12.25 16.75 25.16
C LYS A 236 -13.27 17.32 24.18
N ALA A 237 -14.03 18.35 24.57
CA ALA A 237 -15.01 18.99 23.71
C ALA A 237 -14.35 19.64 22.49
N ARG A 238 -13.22 20.32 22.67
CA ARG A 238 -12.44 20.91 21.57
C ARG A 238 -11.93 19.84 20.60
N TYR A 239 -11.43 18.71 21.11
CA TYR A 239 -10.93 17.62 20.27
C TYR A 239 -12.04 16.97 19.42
N ARG A 240 -13.25 16.81 19.99
CA ARG A 240 -14.43 16.38 19.24
C ARG A 240 -14.83 17.41 18.19
N PHE A 241 -14.81 18.70 18.53
CA PHE A 241 -15.14 19.77 17.58
C PHE A 241 -14.17 19.79 16.39
N GLU A 242 -12.86 19.65 16.63
CA GLU A 242 -11.86 19.55 15.55
C GLU A 242 -12.12 18.36 14.63
N ALA A 243 -12.63 17.24 15.17
CA ALA A 243 -12.99 16.10 14.34
C ALA A 243 -14.15 16.41 13.38
N VAL A 244 -15.14 17.20 13.84
CA VAL A 244 -16.22 17.72 12.98
C VAL A 244 -15.66 18.66 11.90
N GLU A 245 -14.74 19.56 12.26
CA GLU A 245 -14.09 20.45 11.28
C GLU A 245 -13.34 19.65 10.20
N ILE A 246 -12.60 18.61 10.60
CA ILE A 246 -11.90 17.71 9.66
C ILE A 246 -12.87 16.96 8.76
N HIS A 247 -13.96 16.43 9.33
CA HIS A 247 -14.99 15.74 8.57
C HIS A 247 -15.62 16.67 7.52
N GLN A 248 -16.10 17.84 7.93
CA GLN A 248 -16.71 18.82 7.03
C GLN A 248 -15.77 19.24 5.89
N ALA A 249 -14.47 19.33 6.16
CA ALA A 249 -13.50 19.71 5.15
C ALA A 249 -13.18 18.58 4.15
N LEU A 250 -13.33 17.30 4.53
CA LEU A 250 -12.76 16.18 3.76
C LEU A 250 -13.74 15.02 3.47
N TYR A 251 -15.01 15.10 3.90
CA TYR A 251 -15.99 14.00 3.78
C TYR A 251 -16.17 13.47 2.35
N GLU A 252 -16.01 14.34 1.34
CA GLU A 252 -16.15 13.98 -0.08
C GLU A 252 -15.07 13.00 -0.58
N ALA A 253 -14.00 12.79 0.20
CA ALA A 253 -12.92 11.89 -0.17
C ALA A 253 -13.35 10.42 -0.21
N SER A 254 -14.18 10.00 0.76
CA SER A 254 -14.67 8.62 0.91
C SER A 254 -15.96 8.61 1.71
N GLU A 255 -16.98 7.95 1.17
CA GLU A 255 -18.24 7.69 1.87
C GLU A 255 -18.01 6.79 3.08
N TYR A 256 -17.22 5.71 2.91
CA TYR A 256 -16.91 4.77 3.98
C TYR A 256 -16.22 5.44 5.19
N LEU A 257 -15.15 6.20 4.95
CA LEU A 257 -14.42 6.88 6.04
C LEU A 257 -15.23 8.04 6.62
N SER A 258 -16.08 8.69 5.82
CA SER A 258 -17.00 9.72 6.29
C SER A 258 -17.97 9.17 7.33
N GLU A 259 -18.69 8.09 7.00
CA GLU A 259 -19.62 7.43 7.94
C GLU A 259 -18.89 6.92 9.19
N ARG A 260 -17.73 6.30 8.98
CA ARG A 260 -16.88 5.79 10.05
C ARG A 260 -16.46 6.89 11.03
N LEU A 261 -16.08 8.06 10.53
CA LEU A 261 -15.68 9.20 11.36
C LEU A 261 -16.88 9.81 12.10
N LEU A 262 -18.03 9.95 11.44
CA LEU A 262 -19.26 10.42 12.11
C LEU A 262 -19.65 9.52 13.28
N GLN A 263 -19.63 8.20 13.08
CA GLN A 263 -19.89 7.25 14.17
C GLN A 263 -18.91 7.44 15.34
N LYS A 264 -17.62 7.63 15.06
CA LYS A 264 -16.61 7.88 16.10
C LYS A 264 -16.85 9.21 16.84
N ILE A 265 -17.27 10.25 16.13
CA ILE A 265 -17.60 11.56 16.72
C ILE A 265 -18.79 11.44 17.68
N ASP A 266 -19.81 10.67 17.30
CA ASP A 266 -20.99 10.42 18.13
C ASP A 266 -20.65 9.54 19.34
N ASP A 267 -19.92 8.44 19.14
CA ASP A 267 -19.46 7.56 20.22
C ASP A 267 -18.61 8.33 21.25
N TYR A 268 -17.81 9.30 20.80
CA TYR A 268 -16.94 10.09 21.67
C TYR A 268 -17.72 10.99 22.63
N GLN A 269 -19.01 11.25 22.38
CA GLN A 269 -19.88 12.02 23.28
C GLN A 269 -19.97 11.40 24.68
N ARG A 270 -19.78 10.09 24.81
CA ARG A 270 -19.77 9.39 26.11
C ARG A 270 -18.68 9.85 27.08
N TYR A 271 -17.69 10.61 26.62
CA TYR A 271 -16.58 11.11 27.43
C TYR A 271 -16.72 12.58 27.85
N LEU A 272 -17.74 13.27 27.34
CA LEU A 272 -18.11 14.65 27.67
C LEU A 272 -19.08 14.64 28.85
#